data_AF-A0A9R0S554-F1
#
_entry.id   AF-A0A9R0S554-F1
#
_cell.length_a   1.000
_cell.length_b   1.000
_cell.length_c   1.000
_cell.angle_alpha   90.00
_cell.angle_beta   90.00
_cell.angle_gamma   90.00
#
_symmetry.space_group_name_H-M   'P 1'
#
loop_
_entity.id
_entity.type
_entity.pdbx_description
1 polymer ?
#
loop_
_entity_poly.entity_id
_entity_poly.type
_entity_poly.pdbx_seq_one_letter_code
_entity_poly.pdbx_strand_id
1 'polypeptide(L)'
;MSSLSRELVFLILQFLDEEKFKETVHKLEQESGFYFNMKYFEDEVINGNWDEVERYLGGFTKVDDNRYSMKIFFEIRKQKYLEALDKHDRSKAVEILVKDLKVFASFNEELFKEITQLLTLENFRENEQLSKYGDTKSARAIMLVELKFCNIWQLKLAAPALQKSQA
;
A
#
# COMPACT_ATOMS: atom_id res chain seq x y z
N MET A 1 -10.62 -5.71 23.60
CA MET A 1 -9.34 -5.58 24.31
C MET A 1 -9.49 -4.49 25.35
N SER A 2 -9.06 -4.71 26.60
CA SER A 2 -9.05 -3.64 27.62
C SER A 2 -8.05 -2.54 27.22
N SER A 3 -8.24 -1.29 27.69
CA SER A 3 -7.28 -0.20 27.43
C SER A 3 -5.87 -0.57 27.86
N LEU A 4 -5.74 -1.34 28.96
CA LEU A 4 -4.49 -1.87 29.48
C LEU A 4 -3.76 -2.78 28.49
N SER A 5 -4.49 -3.64 27.78
CA SER A 5 -3.87 -4.56 26.81
C SER A 5 -3.25 -3.79 25.64
N ARG A 6 -3.89 -2.69 25.22
CA ARG A 6 -3.39 -1.81 24.17
C ARG A 6 -2.14 -1.05 24.62
N GLU A 7 -2.15 -0.50 25.83
CA GLU A 7 -0.98 0.18 26.41
C GLU A 7 0.23 -0.74 26.54
N LEU A 8 0.01 -1.99 26.96
CA LEU A 8 1.08 -2.99 27.04
C LEU A 8 1.71 -3.27 25.67
N VAL A 9 0.90 -3.38 24.61
CA VAL A 9 1.45 -3.57 23.25
C VAL A 9 2.31 -2.39 22.83
N PHE A 10 1.95 -1.15 23.18
CA PHE A 10 2.81 0.01 22.90
C PHE A 10 4.15 -0.02 23.64
N LEU A 11 4.16 -0.46 24.91
CA LEU A 11 5.38 -0.63 25.68
C LEU A 11 6.29 -1.71 25.07
N ILE A 12 5.70 -2.82 24.61
CA ILE A 12 6.45 -3.88 23.91
C ILE A 12 7.02 -3.34 22.60
N LEU A 13 6.24 -2.61 21.80
CA LEU A 13 6.72 -2.01 20.55
C LEU A 13 7.90 -1.07 20.79
N GLN A 14 7.85 -0.24 21.84
CA GLN A 14 8.97 0.62 22.22
C GLN A 14 10.22 -0.19 22.58
N PHE A 15 10.08 -1.22 23.42
CA PHE A 15 11.20 -2.10 23.78
C PHE A 15 11.84 -2.76 22.55
N LEU A 16 11.01 -3.29 21.64
CA LEU A 16 11.49 -3.93 20.42
C LEU A 16 12.23 -2.95 19.49
N ASP A 17 11.79 -1.69 19.43
CA ASP A 17 12.46 -0.62 18.66
C ASP A 17 13.82 -0.25 19.27
N GLU A 18 13.88 -0.08 20.60
CA GLU A 18 15.12 0.22 21.34
C GLU A 18 16.18 -0.88 21.16
N GLU A 19 15.77 -2.15 21.22
CA GLU A 19 16.63 -3.32 20.98
C GLU A 19 16.87 -3.62 19.48
N LYS A 20 16.29 -2.82 18.58
CA LYS A 20 16.44 -2.92 17.11
C LYS A 20 15.91 -4.23 16.51
N PHE A 21 14.89 -4.84 17.10
CA PHE A 21 14.21 -6.02 16.56
C PHE A 21 13.20 -5.66 15.46
N LYS A 22 13.68 -5.05 14.38
CA LYS A 22 12.87 -4.43 13.31
C LYS A 22 11.75 -5.31 12.74
N GLU A 23 12.06 -6.55 12.37
CA GLU A 23 11.03 -7.47 11.83
C GLU A 23 9.94 -7.81 12.85
N THR A 24 10.33 -7.92 14.12
CA THR A 24 9.39 -8.26 15.20
C THR A 24 8.47 -7.09 15.52
N VAL A 25 9.00 -5.86 15.46
CA VAL A 25 8.21 -4.62 15.56
C VAL A 25 7.10 -4.63 14.51
N HIS A 26 7.44 -4.77 13.24
CA HIS A 26 6.46 -4.67 12.15
C HIS A 26 5.45 -5.83 12.13
N LYS A 27 5.87 -7.04 12.53
CA LYS A 27 4.92 -8.14 12.73
C LYS A 27 3.93 -7.86 13.86
N LEU A 28 4.40 -7.32 14.99
CA LEU A 28 3.51 -6.98 16.11
C LEU A 28 2.56 -5.82 15.76
N GLU A 29 3.05 -4.80 15.04
CA GLU A 29 2.23 -3.71 14.50
C GLU A 29 1.09 -4.26 13.64
N GLN A 30 1.42 -5.16 12.71
CA GLN A 30 0.46 -5.77 11.78
C GLN A 30 -0.55 -6.68 12.49
N GLU A 31 -0.09 -7.59 13.37
CA GLU A 31 -0.96 -8.56 14.04
C GLU A 31 -1.86 -7.89 15.09
N SER A 32 -1.36 -6.86 15.77
CA SER A 32 -2.15 -6.11 16.75
C SER A 32 -3.10 -5.10 16.09
N GLY A 33 -2.72 -4.54 14.94
CA GLY A 33 -3.47 -3.51 14.22
C GLY A 33 -3.58 -2.18 14.97
N PHE A 34 -2.82 -1.98 16.06
CA PHE A 34 -2.96 -0.82 16.97
C PHE A 34 -2.15 0.41 16.56
N TYR A 35 -1.05 0.21 15.84
CA TYR A 35 -0.17 1.27 15.39
C TYR A 35 0.25 1.02 13.94
N PHE A 36 0.03 2.01 13.09
CA PHE A 36 0.47 1.95 11.71
C PHE A 36 1.77 2.74 11.54
N ASN A 37 2.85 2.07 11.18
CA ASN A 37 4.14 2.68 10.95
C ASN A 37 4.23 3.23 9.52
N MET A 38 3.97 4.53 9.41
CA MET A 38 3.98 5.21 8.12
C MET A 38 5.35 5.16 7.45
N LYS A 39 6.44 5.28 8.23
CA LYS A 39 7.80 5.25 7.66
C LYS A 39 8.12 3.91 7.04
N TYR A 40 7.83 2.81 7.75
CA TYR A 40 7.99 1.47 7.22
C TYR A 40 7.19 1.26 5.94
N PHE A 41 5.91 1.65 5.94
CA PHE A 41 5.06 1.55 4.76
C PHE A 41 5.61 2.34 3.56
N GLU A 42 6.09 3.56 3.80
CA GLU A 42 6.72 4.39 2.76
C GLU A 42 7.97 3.73 2.18
N ASP A 43 8.84 3.19 3.03
CA ASP A 43 10.06 2.50 2.60
C ASP A 43 9.73 1.26 1.76
N GLU A 44 8.77 0.44 2.17
CA GLU A 44 8.34 -0.75 1.41
C GLU A 44 7.71 -0.38 0.06
N VAL A 45 6.93 0.70 -0.01
CA VAL A 45 6.37 1.22 -1.27
C VAL A 45 7.46 1.75 -2.20
N ILE A 46 8.42 2.52 -1.68
CA ILE A 46 9.53 3.06 -2.47
C ILE A 46 10.41 1.93 -3.01
N ASN A 47 10.65 0.89 -2.22
CA ASN A 47 11.38 -0.32 -2.64
C ASN A 47 10.56 -1.17 -3.62
N GLY A 48 9.24 -1.07 -3.60
CA GLY A 48 8.33 -1.82 -4.48
C GLY A 48 8.10 -3.24 -4.02
N ASN A 49 8.18 -3.48 -2.71
CA ASN A 49 7.92 -4.77 -2.08
C ASN A 49 6.41 -4.97 -1.93
N TRP A 50 5.70 -5.02 -3.06
CA TRP A 50 4.24 -4.95 -3.12
C TRP A 50 3.52 -6.02 -2.28
N ASP A 51 4.09 -7.22 -2.19
CA ASP A 51 3.50 -8.30 -1.40
C ASP A 51 3.59 -8.01 0.10
N GLU A 52 4.67 -7.38 0.56
CA GLU A 52 4.83 -6.93 1.95
C GLU A 52 3.92 -5.73 2.25
N VAL A 53 3.81 -4.79 1.31
CA VAL A 53 2.91 -3.63 1.42
C VAL A 53 1.45 -4.09 1.63
N GLU A 54 0.96 -5.01 0.79
CA GLU A 54 -0.39 -5.55 0.94
C GLU A 54 -0.56 -6.38 2.21
N ARG A 55 0.44 -7.18 2.58
CA ARG A 55 0.44 -7.98 3.80
C ARG A 55 0.34 -7.07 5.04
N TYR A 56 1.17 -6.03 5.12
CA TYR A 56 1.17 -5.06 6.22
C TYR A 56 -0.16 -4.33 6.30
N LEU A 57 -0.65 -3.77 5.18
CA LEU A 57 -1.96 -3.12 5.10
C LEU A 57 -3.11 -4.02 5.57
N GLY A 58 -3.07 -5.30 5.21
CA GLY A 58 -4.08 -6.30 5.59
C GLY A 58 -4.26 -6.49 7.09
N GLY A 59 -3.25 -6.13 7.90
CA GLY A 59 -3.36 -6.11 9.37
C GLY A 59 -4.24 -4.96 9.89
N PHE A 60 -4.46 -3.93 9.08
CA PHE A 60 -5.17 -2.72 9.49
C PHE A 60 -6.51 -2.53 8.81
N THR A 61 -6.65 -2.98 7.56
CA THR A 61 -7.88 -2.84 6.80
C THR A 61 -7.94 -3.85 5.66
N LYS A 62 -9.16 -4.19 5.22
CA LYS A 62 -9.44 -5.02 4.05
C LYS A 62 -9.91 -4.17 2.89
N VAL A 63 -9.77 -4.70 1.68
CA VAL A 63 -10.13 -4.02 0.42
C VAL A 63 -11.57 -3.49 0.38
N ASP A 64 -12.48 -4.16 1.08
CA ASP A 64 -13.92 -3.89 1.10
C ASP A 64 -14.41 -3.16 2.35
N ASP A 65 -13.53 -2.82 3.30
CA ASP A 65 -13.93 -2.17 4.56
C ASP A 65 -14.60 -0.80 4.33
N ASN A 66 -14.07 0.00 3.40
CA ASN A 66 -14.60 1.31 3.04
C ASN A 66 -13.98 1.84 1.72
N ARG A 67 -14.54 2.94 1.19
CA ARG A 67 -14.10 3.56 -0.07
C ARG A 67 -12.64 4.01 -0.07
N TYR A 68 -12.10 4.44 1.08
CA TYR A 68 -10.70 4.85 1.16
C TYR A 68 -9.77 3.64 1.12
N SER A 69 -10.09 2.55 1.82
CA SER A 69 -9.29 1.32 1.80
C SER A 69 -9.27 0.74 0.40
N MET A 70 -10.44 0.67 -0.23
CA MET A 70 -10.58 0.24 -1.62
C MET A 70 -9.70 1.05 -2.57
N LYS A 71 -9.69 2.39 -2.42
CA LYS A 71 -8.83 3.27 -3.22
C LYS A 71 -7.34 2.98 -2.97
N ILE A 72 -6.93 2.78 -1.71
CA ILE A 72 -5.53 2.47 -1.36
C ILE A 72 -5.07 1.18 -2.06
N PHE A 73 -5.82 0.08 -1.91
CA PHE A 73 -5.48 -1.20 -2.55
C PHE A 73 -5.50 -1.09 -4.08
N PHE A 74 -6.46 -0.35 -4.64
CA PHE A 74 -6.53 -0.13 -6.08
C PHE A 74 -5.27 0.57 -6.61
N GLU A 75 -4.86 1.68 -6.00
CA GLU A 75 -3.67 2.42 -6.46
C GLU A 75 -2.39 1.59 -6.36
N ILE A 76 -2.20 0.83 -5.27
CA ILE A 76 -1.05 -0.07 -5.08
C ILE A 76 -1.01 -1.14 -6.18
N ARG A 77 -2.12 -1.81 -6.42
CA ARG A 77 -2.21 -2.89 -7.43
C ARG A 77 -2.10 -2.35 -8.84
N LYS A 78 -2.63 -1.15 -9.10
CA LYS A 78 -2.46 -0.44 -10.37
C LYS A 78 -1.00 -0.11 -10.61
N GLN A 79 -0.28 0.42 -9.62
CA GLN A 79 1.16 0.69 -9.74
C GLN A 79 1.96 -0.60 -9.97
N LYS A 80 1.67 -1.68 -9.22
CA LYS A 80 2.27 -3.01 -9.42
C LYS A 80 2.07 -3.52 -10.85
N TYR A 81 0.88 -3.31 -11.43
CA TYR A 81 0.55 -3.65 -12.81
C TYR A 81 1.30 -2.81 -13.84
N LEU A 82 1.32 -1.47 -13.67
CA LEU A 82 2.04 -0.57 -14.57
C LEU A 82 3.55 -0.88 -14.59
N GLU A 83 4.13 -1.23 -13.45
CA GLU A 83 5.53 -1.67 -13.37
C GLU A 83 5.81 -2.98 -14.10
N ALA A 84 4.85 -3.90 -14.15
CA ALA A 84 4.97 -5.13 -14.95
C ALA A 84 4.92 -4.81 -16.45
N LEU A 85 4.02 -3.89 -16.86
CA LEU A 85 3.97 -3.41 -18.24
C LEU A 85 5.25 -2.68 -18.67
N ASP A 86 5.81 -1.83 -17.79
CA ASP A 86 7.04 -1.07 -18.05
C ASP A 86 8.27 -1.98 -18.22
N LYS A 87 8.27 -3.14 -17.56
CA LYS A 87 9.28 -4.20 -17.72
C LYS A 87 9.01 -5.14 -18.90
N HIS A 88 7.96 -4.88 -19.67
CA HIS A 88 7.45 -5.74 -20.74
C HIS A 88 7.09 -7.17 -20.28
N ASP A 89 6.85 -7.38 -18.99
CA ASP A 89 6.42 -8.68 -18.44
C ASP A 89 4.89 -8.80 -18.51
N ARG A 90 4.41 -9.09 -19.72
CA ARG A 90 2.97 -9.23 -20.01
C ARG A 90 2.32 -10.39 -19.24
N SER A 91 3.06 -11.46 -18.99
CA SER A 91 2.55 -12.61 -18.23
C SER A 91 2.20 -12.18 -16.81
N LYS A 92 3.12 -11.48 -16.14
CA LYS A 92 2.90 -10.94 -14.81
C LYS A 92 1.82 -9.85 -14.79
N ALA A 93 1.77 -9.00 -15.81
CA ALA A 93 0.73 -7.98 -15.93
C ALA A 93 -0.68 -8.60 -16.01
N VAL A 94 -0.86 -9.66 -16.80
CA VAL A 94 -2.14 -10.39 -16.87
C VAL A 94 -2.46 -11.08 -15.56
N GLU A 95 -1.47 -11.68 -14.89
CA GLU A 95 -1.65 -12.28 -13.57
C GLU A 95 -2.18 -11.27 -12.55
N ILE A 96 -1.55 -10.10 -12.44
CA ILE A 96 -1.97 -9.01 -11.55
C ILE A 96 -3.36 -8.50 -11.95
N LEU A 97 -3.64 -8.34 -13.24
CA LEU A 97 -4.94 -7.89 -13.71
C LEU A 97 -6.08 -8.81 -13.26
N VAL A 98 -5.88 -10.12 -13.38
CA VAL A 98 -6.90 -11.13 -13.07
C VAL A 98 -7.02 -11.39 -11.56
N LYS A 99 -5.89 -11.48 -10.84
CA LYS A 99 -5.89 -11.81 -9.40
C LYS A 99 -6.17 -10.58 -8.54
N ASP A 100 -5.54 -9.46 -8.85
CA ASP A 100 -5.46 -8.32 -7.93
C ASP A 100 -6.45 -7.22 -8.34
N LEU A 101 -6.61 -6.94 -9.64
CA LEU A 101 -7.43 -5.83 -10.12
C LEU A 101 -8.88 -6.20 -10.46
N LYS A 102 -9.18 -7.46 -10.77
CA LYS A 102 -10.53 -7.90 -11.17
C LYS A 102 -11.60 -7.62 -10.13
N VAL A 103 -11.25 -7.63 -8.83
CA VAL A 103 -12.18 -7.31 -7.74
C VAL A 103 -12.75 -5.89 -7.84
N PHE A 104 -12.06 -4.97 -8.51
CA PHE A 104 -12.52 -3.58 -8.68
C PHE A 104 -13.50 -3.41 -9.85
N ALA A 105 -13.61 -4.40 -10.74
CA ALA A 105 -14.46 -4.33 -11.93
C ALA A 105 -15.95 -4.17 -11.58
N SER A 106 -16.40 -4.72 -10.45
CA SER A 106 -17.78 -4.57 -9.97
C SER A 106 -18.12 -3.14 -9.54
N PHE A 107 -17.11 -2.30 -9.27
CA PHE A 107 -17.29 -0.92 -8.83
C PHE A 107 -17.18 0.07 -9.99
N ASN A 108 -16.26 -0.19 -10.91
CA ASN A 108 -16.09 0.61 -12.11
C ASN A 108 -15.63 -0.29 -13.28
N GLU A 109 -16.61 -0.80 -14.02
CA GLU A 109 -16.36 -1.70 -15.15
C GLU A 109 -15.64 -0.98 -16.30
N GLU A 110 -15.91 0.30 -16.51
CA GLU A 110 -15.28 1.13 -17.53
C GLU A 110 -13.79 1.31 -17.24
N LEU A 111 -13.43 1.69 -16.02
CA LEU A 111 -12.04 1.81 -15.59
C LEU A 111 -11.29 0.47 -15.70
N PHE A 112 -11.93 -0.65 -15.37
CA PHE A 112 -11.31 -1.97 -15.54
C PHE A 112 -11.06 -2.31 -17.01
N LYS A 113 -11.99 -1.94 -17.92
CA LYS A 113 -11.80 -2.09 -19.37
C LYS A 113 -10.64 -1.22 -19.87
N GLU A 114 -10.57 0.03 -19.44
CA GLU A 114 -9.47 0.95 -19.80
C GLU A 114 -8.10 0.36 -19.37
N ILE A 115 -8.00 -0.13 -18.14
CA ILE A 115 -6.76 -0.76 -17.63
C ILE A 115 -6.40 -2.01 -18.44
N THR A 116 -7.41 -2.81 -18.81
CA THR A 116 -7.21 -4.01 -19.63
C THR A 116 -6.69 -3.66 -21.02
N GLN A 117 -7.17 -2.57 -21.63
CA GLN A 117 -6.70 -2.09 -22.94
C GLN A 117 -5.21 -1.69 -22.93
N LEU A 118 -4.64 -1.35 -21.77
CA LEU A 118 -3.21 -1.06 -21.68
C LEU A 118 -2.32 -2.26 -22.05
N LEU A 119 -2.82 -3.50 -21.96
CA LEU A 119 -2.11 -4.70 -22.41
C LEU A 119 -1.89 -4.74 -23.93
N THR A 120 -2.75 -4.07 -24.70
CA THR A 120 -2.67 -4.10 -26.17
C THR A 120 -1.70 -3.04 -26.71
N LEU A 121 -1.31 -2.07 -25.89
CA LEU A 121 -0.36 -1.03 -26.27
C LEU A 121 1.08 -1.57 -26.24
N GLU A 122 1.94 -1.03 -27.11
CA GLU A 122 3.38 -1.29 -27.03
C GLU A 122 3.97 -0.52 -25.84
N ASN A 123 3.54 0.73 -25.65
CA ASN A 123 3.83 1.52 -24.47
C ASN A 123 2.54 2.09 -23.85
N PHE A 124 2.26 1.75 -22.59
CA PHE A 124 1.06 2.23 -21.89
C PHE A 124 1.02 3.77 -21.74
N ARG A 125 2.16 4.46 -21.91
CA ARG A 125 2.24 5.93 -21.92
C ARG A 125 1.61 6.59 -23.15
N GLU A 126 1.26 5.81 -24.17
CA GLU A 126 0.45 6.27 -25.31
C GLU A 126 -0.98 6.64 -24.87
N ASN A 127 -1.45 6.11 -23.73
CA ASN A 127 -2.71 6.52 -23.14
C ASN A 127 -2.59 7.95 -22.58
N GLU A 128 -3.52 8.85 -22.97
CA GLU A 128 -3.50 10.26 -22.57
C GLU A 128 -3.43 10.45 -21.04
N GLN A 129 -4.12 9.61 -20.26
CA GLN A 129 -4.15 9.70 -18.80
C GLN A 129 -2.82 9.28 -18.15
N LEU A 130 -2.04 8.43 -18.83
CA LEU A 130 -0.76 7.90 -18.34
C LEU A 130 0.45 8.51 -19.06
N SER A 131 0.24 9.46 -19.95
CA SER A 131 1.29 10.19 -20.66
C SER A 131 2.30 10.89 -19.74
N LYS A 132 1.87 11.27 -18.53
CA LYS A 132 2.71 11.90 -17.50
C LYS A 132 3.50 10.89 -16.65
N TYR A 133 3.30 9.60 -16.87
CA TYR A 133 4.03 8.57 -16.14
C TYR A 133 5.50 8.60 -16.57
N GLY A 134 6.37 9.09 -15.68
CA GLY A 134 7.81 9.16 -15.90
C GLY A 134 8.49 7.82 -15.64
N ASP A 135 9.39 7.81 -14.66
CA ASP A 135 10.06 6.62 -14.16
C ASP A 135 9.35 6.00 -12.96
N THR A 136 9.66 4.73 -12.68
CA THR A 136 9.07 3.96 -11.58
C THR A 136 9.21 4.64 -10.23
N LYS A 137 10.36 5.27 -9.96
CA LYS A 137 10.62 5.91 -8.67
C LYS A 137 9.73 7.14 -8.45
N SER A 138 9.59 8.00 -9.47
CA SER A 138 8.70 9.16 -9.38
C SER A 138 7.24 8.73 -9.31
N ALA A 139 6.84 7.70 -10.06
CA ALA A 139 5.48 7.15 -10.00
C ALA A 139 5.12 6.65 -8.60
N ARG A 140 6.01 5.88 -7.95
CA ARG A 140 5.83 5.44 -6.56
C ARG A 140 5.72 6.62 -5.59
N ALA A 141 6.54 7.65 -5.74
CA ALA A 141 6.49 8.84 -4.88
C ALA A 141 5.17 9.62 -5.03
N ILE A 142 4.68 9.81 -6.26
CA ILE A 142 3.40 10.48 -6.53
C ILE A 142 2.25 9.68 -5.91
N MET A 143 2.20 8.37 -6.18
CA MET A 143 1.20 7.48 -5.59
C MET A 143 1.22 7.58 -4.06
N LEU A 144 2.40 7.53 -3.45
CA LEU A 144 2.57 7.60 -2.00
C LEU A 144 2.03 8.91 -1.41
N VAL A 145 2.23 10.05 -2.08
CA VAL A 145 1.62 11.33 -1.68
C VAL A 145 0.10 11.21 -1.66
N GLU A 146 -0.51 10.66 -2.71
CA GLU A 146 -1.97 10.46 -2.77
C GLU A 146 -2.48 9.52 -1.66
N LEU A 147 -1.72 8.47 -1.34
CA LEU A 147 -2.06 7.54 -0.27
C LEU A 147 -2.03 8.24 1.10
N LYS A 148 -1.08 9.15 1.38
CA LYS A 148 -1.02 9.87 2.67
C LYS A 148 -2.25 10.74 2.93
N PHE A 149 -2.89 11.25 1.88
CA PHE A 149 -4.10 12.08 2.02
C PHE A 149 -5.36 11.28 2.38
N CYS A 150 -5.30 9.94 2.38
CA CYS A 150 -6.44 9.14 2.84
C CYS A 150 -6.62 9.21 4.36
N ASN A 151 -7.79 9.64 4.82
CA ASN A 151 -8.10 9.84 6.25
C ASN A 151 -8.08 8.56 7.11
N ILE A 152 -7.87 7.37 6.53
CA ILE A 152 -7.70 6.11 7.29
C ILE A 152 -6.53 6.19 8.26
N TRP A 153 -5.47 6.92 7.89
CA TRP A 153 -4.26 7.05 8.71
C TRP A 153 -4.51 7.83 10.00
N GLN A 154 -5.40 8.83 9.98
CA GLN A 154 -5.59 9.75 11.10
C GLN A 154 -6.13 9.08 12.37
N LEU A 155 -6.87 7.98 12.24
CA LEU A 155 -7.42 7.25 13.39
C LEU A 155 -6.41 6.27 14.03
N LYS A 156 -5.35 5.89 13.32
CA LYS A 156 -4.36 4.87 13.76
C LYS A 156 -2.96 5.42 14.05
N LEU A 157 -2.67 6.66 13.65
CA LEU A 157 -1.40 7.35 13.91
C LEU A 157 -1.30 7.98 15.33
N ALA A 158 -2.36 7.93 16.12
CA ALA A 158 -2.39 8.50 17.47
C ALA A 158 -1.69 7.57 18.49
N ALA A 159 -0.36 7.55 18.45
CA ALA A 159 0.49 7.05 19.54
C ALA A 159 1.55 8.12 19.87
N PRO A 160 1.29 8.99 20.85
CA PRO A 160 2.16 10.14 21.15
C PRO A 160 3.59 9.78 21.58
N ALA A 161 3.81 8.57 22.08
CA ALA A 161 5.09 8.14 22.63
C ALA A 161 6.12 7.70 21.56
N LEU A 162 5.67 7.04 20.49
CA LEU A 162 6.56 6.50 19.43
C LEU A 162 7.02 7.56 18.42
N GLN A 163 6.31 8.68 18.30
CA GLN A 163 6.71 9.77 17.39
C GLN A 163 8.01 10.48 17.81
N LYS A 164 8.44 10.34 19.08
CA LYS A 164 9.64 10.98 19.60
C LYS A 164 10.93 10.19 19.36
N SER A 165 10.89 8.88 19.10
CA SER A 165 12.10 8.09 18.80
C SER A 165 12.51 8.12 17.33
N GLN A 166 11.60 8.56 16.44
CA GLN A 166 11.81 8.52 15.00
C GLN A 166 12.21 9.88 14.39
N ALA A 167 12.47 10.92 15.18
CA ALA A 167 12.90 12.24 14.68
C ALA A 167 14.44 12.32 14.55
#